data_AF-A0A9E3XAH8-F1
#
_entry.id   AF-A0A9E3XAH8-F1
#
_cell.length_a   1.000
_cell.length_b   1.000
_cell.length_c   1.000
_cell.angle_alpha   90.00
_cell.angle_beta   90.00
_cell.angle_gamma   90.00
#
_symmetry.space_group_name_H-M   'P 1'
#
loop_
_entity.id
_entity.type
_entity.pdbx_description
1 polymer ?
#
loop_
_entity_poly.entity_id
_entity_poly.type
_entity_poly.pdbx_seq_one_letter_code
_entity_poly.pdbx_strand_id
1 'polypeptide(L)'
;MIYRLKQRWTAESGYREVLKIAFPLILSTASVSLQHFIDRVFLTWYSAEAIAASMPASLMSWTVICLFMGTAAYSGTFVAQYYGA
;
A
#
# COMPACT_ATOMS: atom_id res chain seq x y z
N MET A 1 9.39 -8.76 30.02
CA MET A 1 8.80 -8.27 28.74
C MET A 1 9.65 -8.62 27.52
N ILE A 2 10.95 -8.30 27.50
CA ILE A 2 11.87 -8.59 26.38
C ILE A 2 11.99 -10.09 26.04
N TYR A 3 11.94 -10.97 27.04
CA TYR A 3 12.02 -12.43 26.82
C TYR A 3 10.86 -12.97 25.96
N ARG A 4 9.65 -12.42 26.13
CA ARG A 4 8.48 -12.79 25.33
C ARG A 4 8.59 -12.32 23.88
N LEU A 5 9.19 -11.15 23.64
CA LEU A 5 9.46 -10.65 22.29
C LEU A 5 10.47 -11.54 21.56
N LYS A 6 11.54 -11.97 22.25
CA LYS A 6 12.56 -12.86 21.68
C LYS A 6 11.98 -14.22 21.31
N GLN A 7 11.08 -14.75 22.14
CA GLN A 7 10.40 -16.02 21.88
C GLN A 7 9.42 -15.93 20.69
N ARG A 8 8.68 -14.81 20.56
CA ARG A 8 7.76 -14.56 19.43
C ARG A 8 8.46 -14.18 18.13
N TRP A 9 9.74 -13.82 18.18
CA TRP A 9 10.52 -13.52 16.98
C TRP A 9 10.77 -14.76 16.12
N THR A 10 11.09 -15.89 16.77
CA THR A 10 11.42 -17.16 16.11
C THR A 10 10.29 -18.19 16.15
N ALA A 11 9.17 -17.89 16.82
CA ALA A 11 8.00 -18.76 16.82
C ALA A 11 7.41 -18.89 15.40
N GLU A 12 6.70 -19.99 15.17
CA GLU A 12 5.88 -20.17 13.96
C GLU A 12 4.83 -19.06 13.88
N SER A 13 4.66 -18.48 12.69
CA SER A 13 3.90 -17.23 12.48
C SER A 13 4.36 -16.05 13.35
N GLY A 14 5.64 -16.06 13.73
CA GLY A 14 6.30 -15.02 14.52
C GLY A 14 6.62 -13.74 13.72
N TYR A 15 7.10 -12.72 14.44
CA TYR A 15 7.34 -11.39 13.85
C TYR A 15 8.32 -11.39 12.69
N ARG A 16 9.28 -12.32 12.66
CA ARG A 16 10.26 -12.44 11.58
C ARG A 16 9.60 -12.78 10.24
N GLU A 17 8.67 -13.73 10.22
CA GLU A 17 8.00 -14.15 8.98
C GLU A 17 7.02 -13.08 8.50
N VAL A 18 6.30 -12.44 9.43
CA VAL A 18 5.44 -11.28 9.11
C VAL A 18 6.26 -10.15 8.50
N LEU A 19 7.39 -9.78 9.10
CA LEU A 19 8.23 -8.68 8.61
C LEU A 19 8.87 -8.98 7.25
N LYS A 20 9.22 -10.23 6.95
CA LYS A 20 9.73 -10.60 5.62
C LYS A 20 8.72 -10.30 4.51
N ILE A 21 7.43 -10.45 4.77
CA ILE A 21 6.35 -10.19 3.81
C ILE A 21 5.91 -8.71 3.87
N ALA A 22 5.76 -8.17 5.07
CA ALA A 22 5.27 -6.81 5.28
C ALA A 22 6.28 -5.76 4.81
N PHE A 23 7.59 -5.97 5.02
CA PHE A 23 8.62 -5.00 4.66
C PHE A 23 8.62 -4.60 3.17
N PRO A 24 8.64 -5.54 2.19
CA PRO A 24 8.55 -5.16 0.79
C PRO A 24 7.20 -4.50 0.43
N LEU A 25 6.10 -4.90 1.06
CA LEU A 25 4.79 -4.27 0.87
C LEU A 25 4.75 -2.82 1.40
N ILE A 26 5.38 -2.56 2.54
CA ILE A 26 5.54 -1.23 3.12
C ILE A 26 6.38 -0.35 2.18
N LEU A 27 7.51 -0.87 1.70
CA LEU A 27 8.35 -0.13 0.76
C LEU A 27 7.60 0.20 -0.54
N SER A 28 6.83 -0.74 -1.07
CA SER A 28 5.99 -0.53 -2.25
C SER A 28 4.98 0.61 -2.03
N THR A 29 4.23 0.55 -0.93
CA THR A 29 3.25 1.59 -0.56
C THR A 29 3.91 2.94 -0.31
N ALA A 30 5.06 2.95 0.36
CA ALA A 30 5.83 4.17 0.62
C ALA A 30 6.34 4.81 -0.68
N SER A 31 6.71 3.99 -1.67
CA SER A 31 7.18 4.46 -2.98
C SER A 31 6.07 5.20 -3.75
N VAL A 32 4.82 4.72 -3.67
CA VAL A 32 3.65 5.41 -4.27
C VAL A 32 3.43 6.78 -3.63
N SER A 33 3.50 6.87 -2.30
CA SER A 33 3.39 8.15 -1.60
C SER A 33 4.49 9.13 -2.00
N LEU A 34 5.73 8.65 -2.12
CA LEU A 34 6.86 9.46 -2.56
C LEU A 34 6.68 9.94 -4.02
N GLN A 35 6.20 9.05 -4.90
CA GLN A 35 5.90 9.40 -6.29
C GLN A 35 4.86 10.51 -6.37
N HIS A 36 3.75 10.42 -5.63
CA HIS A 36 2.74 11.47 -5.59
C HIS A 36 3.30 12.79 -5.06
N PHE A 37 4.12 12.75 -4.03
CA PHE A 37 4.76 13.97 -3.51
C PHE A 37 5.62 14.65 -4.58
N ILE A 38 6.50 13.89 -5.24
CA ILE A 38 7.39 14.41 -6.28
C ILE A 38 6.58 14.97 -7.46
N ASP A 39 5.54 14.26 -7.91
CA ASP A 39 4.61 14.73 -8.94
C ASP A 39 4.00 16.10 -8.59
N ARG A 40 3.53 16.27 -7.34
CA ARG A 40 2.97 17.55 -6.88
C ARG A 40 4.00 18.67 -6.84
N VAL A 41 5.25 18.38 -6.46
CA VAL A 41 6.35 19.36 -6.49
C VAL A 41 6.66 19.80 -7.93
N PHE A 42 6.63 18.89 -8.90
CA PHE A 42 6.81 19.30 -10.30
C PHE A 42 5.62 20.11 -10.83
N LEU A 43 4.40 19.74 -10.45
CA LEU A 43 3.21 20.48 -10.86
C LEU A 43 3.14 21.91 -10.30
N THR A 44 3.58 22.14 -9.05
CA THR A 44 3.65 23.51 -8.50
C THR A 44 4.58 24.41 -9.31
N TRP A 45 5.71 23.89 -9.77
CA TRP A 45 6.66 24.64 -10.59
C TRP A 45 6.20 24.82 -12.03
N TYR A 46 5.39 23.89 -12.54
CA TYR A 46 4.87 23.95 -13.90
C TYR A 46 3.72 24.96 -14.05
N SER A 47 2.64 24.84 -13.25
CA SER A 47 1.48 25.74 -13.35
C SER A 47 0.55 25.62 -12.15
N ALA A 48 0.10 26.77 -11.63
CA ALA A 48 -0.91 26.85 -10.57
C ALA A 48 -2.25 26.21 -10.99
N GLU A 49 -2.64 26.33 -12.26
CA GLU A 49 -3.85 25.72 -12.79
C GLU A 49 -3.74 24.19 -12.86
N ALA A 50 -2.57 23.68 -13.26
CA ALA A 50 -2.33 22.24 -13.35
C ALA A 50 -2.37 21.57 -11.98
N ILE A 51 -1.76 22.18 -10.96
CA ILE A 51 -1.86 21.65 -9.59
C ILE A 51 -3.28 21.77 -9.03
N ALA A 52 -4.00 22.86 -9.28
CA ALA A 52 -5.40 23.00 -8.85
C ALA A 52 -6.29 21.90 -9.46
N ALA A 53 -6.11 21.58 -10.74
CA ALA A 53 -6.85 20.52 -11.43
C ALA A 53 -6.43 19.10 -11.02
N SER A 54 -5.20 18.91 -10.56
CA SER A 54 -4.66 17.56 -10.27
C SER A 54 -5.36 16.84 -9.12
N MET A 55 -5.90 17.55 -8.13
CA MET A 55 -6.68 16.94 -7.03
C MET A 55 -8.00 16.32 -7.50
N PRO A 56 -8.94 17.07 -8.13
CA PRO A 56 -10.19 16.49 -8.61
C PRO A 56 -9.96 15.40 -9.67
N ALA A 57 -8.96 15.55 -10.55
CA ALA A 57 -8.60 14.51 -11.52
C ALA A 57 -8.14 13.21 -10.85
N SER A 58 -7.33 13.30 -9.79
CA SER A 58 -6.88 12.13 -9.02
C SER A 58 -8.05 11.42 -8.34
N LEU A 59 -9.01 12.18 -7.80
CA LEU A 59 -10.20 11.61 -7.17
C LEU A 59 -11.05 10.83 -8.18
N MET A 60 -11.29 11.40 -9.37
CA MET A 60 -12.02 10.73 -10.44
C MET A 60 -11.33 9.43 -10.86
N SER A 61 -10.02 9.47 -11.08
CA SER A 61 -9.22 8.29 -11.40
C SER A 61 -9.34 7.22 -10.31
N TRP A 62 -9.22 7.62 -9.04
CA TRP A 62 -9.36 6.72 -7.90
C TRP A 62 -10.73 6.05 -7.83
N THR A 63 -11.80 6.82 -8.06
CA THR A 63 -13.17 6.27 -8.09
C THR A 63 -13.33 5.16 -9.13
N VAL A 64 -12.76 5.35 -10.34
CA VAL A 64 -12.81 4.32 -11.39
C VAL A 64 -12.00 3.08 -10.99
N ILE A 65 -10.80 3.28 -10.43
CA ILE A 65 -9.92 2.19 -10.03
C ILE A 65 -10.51 1.37 -8.86
N CYS A 66 -11.24 2.00 -7.94
CA CYS A 66 -11.85 1.34 -6.78
C CYS A 66 -12.70 0.12 -7.16
N LEU A 67 -13.41 0.15 -8.29
CA LEU A 67 -14.20 -0.99 -8.75
C LEU A 67 -13.30 -2.22 -8.97
N PHE A 68 -12.23 -2.06 -9.74
CA PHE A 68 -11.30 -3.13 -10.06
C PHE A 68 -10.50 -3.56 -8.84
N MET A 69 -10.03 -2.59 -8.06
CA MET A 69 -9.27 -2.85 -6.84
C MET A 69 -10.10 -3.62 -5.81
N GLY A 70 -11.39 -3.30 -5.67
CA GLY A 70 -12.32 -4.03 -4.80
C GLY A 70 -12.52 -5.48 -5.24
N THR A 71 -12.71 -5.72 -6.55
CA THR A 71 -12.82 -7.08 -7.08
C THR A 71 -11.54 -7.89 -6.86
N ALA A 72 -10.37 -7.29 -7.11
CA ALA A 72 -9.08 -7.93 -6.89
C ALA A 72 -8.86 -8.25 -5.39
N ALA A 73 -9.14 -7.31 -4.50
CA ALA A 73 -9.01 -7.49 -3.06
C ALA A 73 -9.91 -8.64 -2.55
N TYR A 74 -11.15 -8.70 -3.04
CA TYR A 74 -12.10 -9.74 -2.67
C TYR A 74 -11.67 -11.14 -3.16
N SER A 75 -11.10 -11.24 -4.36
CA SER A 75 -10.54 -12.49 -4.87
C SER A 75 -9.43 -13.05 -3.96
N GLY A 76 -8.61 -12.16 -3.39
CA GLY A 76 -7.54 -12.53 -2.47
C GLY A 76 -8.06 -13.20 -1.20
N THR A 77 -9.26 -12.85 -0.71
CA THR A 77 -9.88 -13.51 0.45
C THR A 77 -10.19 -14.97 0.17
N PHE A 78 -10.76 -15.29 -1.00
CA PHE A 78 -11.01 -16.68 -1.36
C PHE A 78 -9.72 -17.47 -1.56
N VAL A 79 -8.73 -16.90 -2.26
CA VAL A 79 -7.43 -17.56 -2.45
C VAL A 79 -6.78 -17.88 -1.10
N ALA A 80 -6.80 -16.93 -0.16
CA ALA A 80 -6.29 -17.15 1.19
C ALA A 80 -7.04 -18.28 1.93
N GLN A 81 -8.36 -18.38 1.75
CA GLN A 81 -9.15 -19.47 2.35
C GLN A 81 -8.87 -20.84 1.71
N TYR A 82 -8.67 -20.92 0.40
CA TYR A 82 -8.45 -22.18 -0.31
C TYR A 82 -7.00 -22.70 -0.22
N TYR A 83 -6.02 -21.81 -0.17
CA TYR A 83 -4.59 -22.16 -0.21
C TYR A 83 -3.83 -21.88 1.08
N GLY A 84 -4.42 -21.13 2.02
CA GLY A 84 -3.80 -20.76 3.29
C GLY A 84 -4.39 -21.45 4.53
N ALA A 85 -5.34 -22.37 4.36
CA ALA A 85 -5.86 -23.25 5.42
C ALA A 85 -5.01 -24.52 5.58
#